data_AF-A0A7X4CP90-F1
#
_entry.id   AF-A0A7X4CP90-F1
#
_cell.length_a   1.000
_cell.length_b   1.000
_cell.length_c   1.000
_cell.angle_alpha   90.00
_cell.angle_beta   90.00
_cell.angle_gamma   90.00
#
_symmetry.space_group_name_H-M   'P 1'
#
loop_
_entity.id
_entity.type
_entity.pdbx_description
1 polymer ?
#
loop_
_entity_poly.entity_id
_entity_poly.type
_entity_poly.pdbx_seq_one_letter_code
_entity_poly.pdbx_strand_id
1 'polypeptide(L)'
;MEVAGIVGRTPDCVRKLLKRYNAQGEAGIQDSRKNNGAKRLLDETQQAALEVVLSAPPAAGGLWTGPKIAAWISEIVQRSVSDVSGWKYLKRLGYTLQTPRPQRQAAATAANIRAKNPPRFSGGVCQ
;
A
#
# COMPACT_ATOMS: atom_id res chain seq x y z
N MET A 1 -20.96 -8.85 -36.43
CA MET A 1 -20.59 -9.82 -35.38
C MET A 1 -21.72 -9.90 -34.38
N GLU A 2 -22.64 -10.84 -34.59
CA GLU A 2 -23.80 -11.08 -33.72
C GLU A 2 -23.38 -11.51 -32.30
N VAL A 3 -22.32 -12.31 -32.21
CA VAL A 3 -21.75 -12.83 -30.95
C VAL A 3 -21.38 -11.73 -29.94
N ALA A 4 -20.92 -10.55 -30.39
CA ALA A 4 -20.53 -9.46 -29.50
C ALA A 4 -21.73 -8.88 -28.71
N GLY A 5 -22.89 -8.80 -29.35
CA GLY A 5 -24.14 -8.36 -28.72
C GLY A 5 -24.64 -9.36 -27.66
N ILE A 6 -24.55 -10.66 -27.96
CA ILE A 6 -24.96 -11.74 -27.05
C ILE A 6 -24.10 -11.76 -25.78
N VAL A 7 -22.78 -11.56 -25.93
CA VAL A 7 -21.81 -11.65 -24.81
C VAL A 7 -21.69 -10.31 -24.06
N GLY A 8 -22.34 -9.24 -24.52
CA GLY A 8 -22.24 -7.91 -23.92
C GLY A 8 -20.80 -7.38 -23.95
N ARG A 9 -20.13 -7.52 -25.09
CA ARG A 9 -18.74 -7.07 -25.30
C ARG A 9 -18.61 -6.33 -26.62
N THR A 10 -17.54 -5.55 -26.75
CA THR A 10 -17.24 -4.89 -28.02
C THR A 10 -16.69 -5.91 -29.03
N PRO A 11 -16.91 -5.73 -30.35
CA PRO A 11 -16.40 -6.64 -31.38
C PRO A 11 -14.87 -6.80 -31.33
N ASP A 12 -14.14 -5.74 -30.95
CA ASP A 12 -12.68 -5.78 -30.78
C ASP A 12 -12.25 -6.68 -29.61
N CYS A 13 -12.98 -6.64 -28.50
CA CYS A 13 -12.76 -7.53 -27.35
C CYS A 13 -12.94 -9.00 -27.75
N VAL A 14 -14.01 -9.32 -28.49
CA VAL A 14 -14.28 -10.68 -28.98
C VAL A 14 -13.19 -11.16 -29.93
N ARG A 15 -12.73 -10.32 -30.85
CA ARG A 15 -11.61 -10.65 -31.75
C ARG A 15 -10.31 -10.94 -30.99
N LYS A 16 -9.96 -10.11 -30.00
CA LYS A 16 -8.77 -10.32 -29.15
C LYS A 16 -8.87 -11.57 -28.29
N LEU A 17 -10.08 -11.92 -27.85
CA LEU A 17 -10.35 -13.14 -27.09
C LEU A 17 -10.17 -14.37 -27.98
N LEU A 18 -10.80 -14.38 -29.16
CA LEU A 18 -10.67 -15.47 -30.14
C LEU A 18 -9.22 -15.69 -30.59
N LYS A 19 -8.46 -14.61 -30.86
CA LYS A 19 -7.03 -14.72 -31.20
C LYS A 19 -6.22 -15.38 -30.09
N ARG A 20 -6.48 -15.04 -28.83
CA ARG A 20 -5.81 -15.64 -27.67
C ARG A 20 -6.18 -17.12 -27.51
N TYR A 21 -7.47 -17.43 -27.63
CA TYR A 21 -7.95 -18.80 -27.61
C TYR A 21 -7.30 -19.66 -28.70
N ASN A 22 -7.30 -19.17 -29.94
CA ASN A 22 -6.73 -19.93 -31.06
C ASN A 22 -5.22 -20.16 -30.93
N ALA A 23 -4.50 -19.27 -30.25
CA ALA A 23 -3.05 -19.39 -30.07
C ALA A 23 -2.65 -20.22 -28.84
N GLN A 24 -3.45 -20.18 -27.77
CA GLN A 24 -3.05 -20.71 -26.45
C GLN A 24 -4.10 -21.65 -25.83
N GLY A 25 -5.18 -21.94 -26.55
CA GLY A 25 -6.32 -22.70 -26.06
C GLY A 25 -6.99 -22.03 -24.86
N GLU A 26 -7.50 -22.85 -23.95
CA GLU A 26 -8.14 -22.43 -22.71
C GLU A 26 -7.21 -21.60 -21.81
N ALA A 27 -5.89 -21.90 -21.83
CA ALA A 27 -4.90 -21.15 -21.07
C ALA A 27 -4.80 -19.67 -21.49
N GLY A 28 -5.23 -19.31 -22.71
CA GLY A 28 -5.27 -17.92 -23.18
C GLY A 28 -6.44 -17.09 -22.63
N ILE A 29 -7.40 -17.74 -21.96
CA ILE A 29 -8.63 -17.11 -21.43
C ILE A 29 -8.55 -16.86 -19.91
N GLN A 30 -7.59 -17.48 -19.23
CA GLN A 30 -7.40 -17.31 -17.79
C GLN A 30 -7.12 -15.85 -17.38
N ASP A 31 -7.57 -15.47 -16.18
CA ASP A 31 -7.25 -14.15 -15.62
C ASP A 31 -5.75 -14.02 -15.34
N SER A 32 -5.07 -13.30 -16.24
CA SER A 32 -3.63 -13.08 -16.15
C SER A 32 -3.26 -11.86 -15.31
N ARG A 33 -4.21 -11.16 -14.67
CA ARG A 33 -3.92 -9.95 -13.87
C ARG A 33 -2.95 -10.22 -12.73
N LYS A 34 -3.00 -11.42 -12.15
CA LYS A 34 -2.06 -11.85 -11.10
C LYS A 34 -0.60 -11.87 -11.57
N ASN A 35 -0.38 -12.16 -12.86
CA ASN A 35 0.95 -12.35 -13.45
C ASN A 35 1.39 -11.15 -14.30
N ASN A 36 0.48 -10.22 -14.62
CA ASN A 36 0.76 -9.01 -15.41
C ASN A 36 1.22 -7.81 -14.54
N GLY A 37 1.74 -8.08 -13.35
CA GLY A 37 2.27 -7.06 -12.45
C GLY A 37 3.71 -6.67 -12.81
N ALA A 38 4.11 -5.46 -12.43
CA ALA A 38 5.52 -5.07 -12.50
C ALA A 38 6.38 -6.00 -11.64
N LYS A 39 7.63 -6.23 -12.07
CA LYS A 39 8.61 -6.99 -11.28
C LYS A 39 8.76 -6.37 -9.89
N ARG A 40 8.92 -7.22 -8.89
CA ARG A 40 9.13 -6.80 -7.50
C ARG A 40 10.43 -5.98 -7.41
N LEU A 41 10.44 -5.00 -6.51
CA LEU A 41 11.62 -4.16 -6.29
C LEU A 41 12.78 -4.93 -5.65
N LEU A 42 12.47 -5.91 -4.78
CA LEU A 42 13.43 -6.80 -4.14
C LEU A 42 13.31 -8.19 -4.72
N ASP A 43 14.44 -8.80 -5.02
CA ASP A 43 14.54 -10.23 -5.34
C ASP A 43 14.25 -11.11 -4.10
N GLU A 44 14.06 -12.42 -4.29
CA GLU A 44 13.78 -13.36 -3.21
C GLU A 44 14.92 -13.40 -2.17
N THR A 45 16.17 -13.38 -2.65
CA THR A 45 17.38 -13.31 -1.81
C THR A 45 17.41 -12.05 -0.94
N GLN A 46 17.05 -10.91 -1.51
CA GLN A 46 17.02 -9.62 -0.82
C GLN A 46 15.84 -9.52 0.15
N GLN A 47 14.73 -10.20 -0.13
CA GLN A 47 13.61 -10.33 0.82
C GLN A 47 14.02 -11.14 2.04
N ALA A 48 14.75 -12.25 1.87
CA ALA A 48 15.28 -13.01 3.00
C ALA A 48 16.27 -12.18 3.83
N ALA A 49 17.14 -11.39 3.19
CA ALA A 49 18.03 -10.46 3.89
C ALA A 49 17.24 -9.40 4.69
N LEU A 50 16.13 -8.89 4.15
CA LEU A 50 15.27 -7.95 4.86
C LEU A 50 14.65 -8.58 6.11
N GLU A 51 14.21 -9.83 6.06
CA GLU A 51 13.66 -10.55 7.22
C GLU A 51 14.70 -10.69 8.34
N VAL A 52 15.95 -11.01 7.98
CA VAL A 52 17.07 -11.09 8.93
C VAL A 52 17.32 -9.72 9.58
N VAL A 53 17.36 -8.65 8.79
CA VAL A 53 17.59 -7.29 9.32
C VAL A 53 16.47 -6.84 10.24
N LEU A 54 15.22 -7.18 9.92
CA LEU A 54 14.06 -6.81 10.74
C LEU A 54 14.02 -7.53 12.09
N SER A 55 14.71 -8.67 12.22
CA SER A 55 14.85 -9.37 13.51
C SER A 55 15.68 -8.57 14.52
N ALA A 56 16.56 -7.69 14.03
CA ALA A 56 17.35 -6.79 14.85
C ALA A 56 16.66 -5.42 15.01
N PRO A 57 16.89 -4.71 16.14
CA PRO A 57 16.45 -3.33 16.26
C PRO A 57 17.15 -2.44 15.21
N PRO A 58 16.45 -1.44 14.66
CA PRO A 58 17.05 -0.53 13.68
C PRO A 58 18.20 0.25 14.31
N ALA A 59 19.26 0.50 13.53
CA ALA A 59 20.46 1.23 13.98
C ALA A 59 20.14 2.64 14.53
N ALA A 60 19.11 3.30 13.98
CA ALA A 60 18.62 4.60 14.43
C ALA A 60 17.75 4.54 15.71
N GLY A 61 17.61 3.36 16.33
CA GLY A 61 16.79 3.13 17.51
C GLY A 61 15.27 3.10 17.24
N GLY A 62 14.50 2.54 18.18
CA GLY A 62 13.03 2.50 18.12
C GLY A 62 12.47 1.46 17.13
N LEU A 63 11.22 1.65 16.69
CA LEU A 63 10.54 0.71 15.78
C LEU A 63 10.98 0.88 14.31
N TRP A 64 10.84 -0.20 13.55
CA TRP A 64 10.94 -0.18 12.10
C TRP A 64 9.78 0.61 11.50
N THR A 65 10.11 1.59 10.65
CA THR A 65 9.15 2.46 9.98
C THR A 65 9.36 2.43 8.47
N GLY A 66 8.33 2.81 7.70
CA GLY A 66 8.40 2.85 6.23
C GLY A 66 9.63 3.58 5.67
N PRO A 67 9.97 4.79 6.17
CA PRO A 67 11.17 5.51 5.72
C PRO A 67 12.48 4.79 6.03
N LYS A 68 12.62 4.17 7.21
CA LYS A 68 13.83 3.42 7.58
C LYS A 68 14.07 2.23 6.63
N ILE A 69 13.00 1.55 6.26
CA ILE A 69 13.09 0.43 5.31
C ILE A 69 13.29 0.92 3.89
N ALA A 70 12.66 2.03 3.50
CA ALA A 70 12.94 2.63 2.20
C ALA A 70 14.42 3.03 2.06
N ALA A 71 15.03 3.58 3.11
CA ALA A 71 16.47 3.88 3.16
C ALA A 71 17.31 2.60 3.00
N TRP A 72 17.03 1.56 3.80
CA TRP A 72 17.74 0.29 3.71
C TRP A 72 17.60 -0.38 2.33
N ILE A 73 16.40 -0.38 1.74
CA ILE A 73 16.17 -0.90 0.39
C ILE A 73 16.92 -0.06 -0.66
N SER A 74 16.95 1.27 -0.48
CA SER A 74 17.66 2.17 -1.38
C SER A 74 19.16 1.89 -1.41
N GLU A 75 19.75 1.52 -0.27
CA GLU A 75 21.17 1.12 -0.18
C GLU A 75 21.46 -0.19 -0.92
N ILE A 76 20.55 -1.16 -0.87
CA ILE A 76 20.74 -2.46 -1.53
C ILE A 76 20.48 -2.39 -3.03
N VAL A 77 19.41 -1.70 -3.43
CA VAL A 77 18.98 -1.60 -4.84
C VAL A 77 19.73 -0.47 -5.57
N GLN A 78 20.50 0.35 -4.86
CA GLN A 78 21.25 1.50 -5.40
C GLN A 78 20.34 2.46 -6.19
N ARG A 79 19.10 2.61 -5.73
CA ARG A 79 18.06 3.43 -6.36
C ARG A 79 17.19 4.07 -5.30
N SER A 80 16.76 5.31 -5.53
CA SER A 80 15.75 5.98 -4.71
C SER A 80 14.46 5.15 -4.62
N VAL A 81 14.04 4.89 -3.38
CA VAL A 81 12.80 4.18 -3.05
C VAL A 81 11.90 5.12 -2.24
N SER A 82 10.63 5.23 -2.63
CA SER A 82 9.65 5.99 -1.86
C SER A 82 9.31 5.31 -0.54
N ASP A 83 9.04 6.08 0.50
CA ASP A 83 8.60 5.60 1.83
C ASP A 83 7.40 4.66 1.76
N VAL A 84 6.48 4.91 0.81
CA VAL A 84 5.29 4.07 0.56
C VAL A 84 5.70 2.65 0.18
N SER A 85 6.78 2.49 -0.58
CA SER A 85 7.31 1.18 -0.97
C SER A 85 7.91 0.46 0.24
N GLY A 86 8.64 1.17 1.11
CA GLY A 86 9.11 0.62 2.38
C GLY A 86 7.96 0.13 3.27
N TRP A 87 6.88 0.91 3.38
CA TRP A 87 5.68 0.49 4.11
C TRP A 87 4.96 -0.71 3.48
N LYS A 88 4.92 -0.81 2.15
CA LYS A 88 4.36 -1.98 1.46
C LYS A 88 5.12 -3.26 1.82
N TYR A 89 6.45 -3.19 1.93
CA TYR A 89 7.27 -4.33 2.35
C TYR A 89 7.03 -4.71 3.81
N LEU A 90 6.91 -3.74 4.72
CA LEU A 90 6.51 -4.00 6.11
C LEU A 90 5.20 -4.77 6.21
N LYS A 91 4.14 -4.26 5.54
CA LYS A 91 2.83 -4.91 5.56
C LYS A 91 2.88 -6.32 4.95
N ARG A 92 3.71 -6.53 3.93
CA ARG A 92 3.87 -7.85 3.30
C ARG A 92 4.48 -8.87 4.25
N LEU A 93 5.39 -8.43 5.11
CA LEU A 93 6.04 -9.24 6.14
C LEU A 93 5.20 -9.36 7.43
N GLY A 94 3.94 -8.88 7.42
CA GLY A 94 3.04 -8.98 8.56
C GLY A 94 3.31 -7.97 9.68
N TYR A 95 4.21 -7.00 9.47
CA TYR A 95 4.47 -5.97 10.48
C TYR A 95 3.26 -5.04 10.61
N THR A 96 2.84 -4.84 11.86
CA THR A 96 1.80 -3.91 12.24
C THR A 96 2.42 -2.76 13.02
N LEU A 97 1.92 -1.54 12.82
CA LEU A 97 2.38 -0.38 13.57
C LEU A 97 1.89 -0.52 15.03
N GLN A 98 2.76 -1.00 15.91
CA GLN A 98 2.46 -1.11 17.35
C GLN A 98 2.56 0.27 17.98
N THR A 99 1.56 1.11 17.74
CA THR A 99 1.48 2.43 18.39
C THR A 99 0.91 2.22 19.78
N PRO A 100 1.66 2.53 20.85
CA PRO A 100 1.10 2.48 22.19
C PRO A 100 -0.09 3.43 22.24
N ARG A 101 -1.20 2.95 22.79
CA ARG A 101 -2.39 3.79 22.98
C ARG A 101 -1.95 5.04 23.75
N PRO A 102 -2.21 6.26 23.24
CA PRO A 102 -1.80 7.47 23.94
C PRO A 102 -2.43 7.45 25.35
N GLN A 103 -1.58 7.33 26.36
CA GLN A 103 -2.02 7.42 27.75
C GLN A 103 -2.31 8.88 28.06
N ARG A 104 -3.52 9.15 28.56
CA ARG A 104 -3.89 10.47 29.06
C ARG A 104 -2.91 10.82 30.18
N GLN A 105 -2.09 11.84 29.97
CA GLN A 105 -1.32 12.45 31.06
C GLN A 105 -2.32 12.91 32.11
N ALA A 106 -2.16 12.44 33.35
CA ALA A 106 -3.06 12.76 34.45
C ALA A 106 -3.28 14.28 34.49
N ALA A 107 -4.56 14.68 34.45
CA ALA A 107 -4.94 16.08 34.44
C ALA A 107 -4.38 16.78 35.69
N ALA A 108 -3.82 17.96 35.50
CA ALA A 108 -3.29 18.83 36.53
C ALA A 108 -4.22 18.93 37.75
N THR A 109 -3.66 18.77 38.93
CA THR A 109 -4.27 19.04 40.21
C THR A 109 -4.70 20.52 40.28
N ALA A 110 -6.00 20.72 40.53
CA ALA A 110 -6.73 21.91 40.99
C ALA A 110 -6.36 23.31 40.44
N ALA A 111 -7.39 23.96 39.89
CA ALA A 111 -7.49 25.38 39.47
C ALA A 111 -6.93 25.72 38.07
N ASN A 112 -7.78 25.66 37.04
CA ASN A 112 -8.21 26.84 36.29
C ASN A 112 -9.06 26.55 35.03
N ILE A 113 -10.27 27.12 35.05
CA ILE A 113 -11.08 27.75 33.97
C ILE A 113 -11.48 26.90 32.75
N ARG A 114 -12.77 26.56 32.71
CA ARG A 114 -13.54 26.11 31.55
C ARG A 114 -13.67 27.24 30.51
N ALA A 115 -12.85 27.24 29.47
CA ALA A 115 -13.16 27.96 28.24
C ALA A 115 -14.11 27.10 27.39
N LYS A 116 -15.37 27.51 27.25
CA LYS A 116 -16.30 26.92 26.27
C LYS A 116 -15.80 27.30 24.87
N ASN A 117 -15.60 26.31 23.99
CA ASN A 117 -15.36 26.58 22.58
C ASN A 117 -16.64 27.19 21.96
N PRO A 118 -16.57 28.31 21.24
CA PRO A 118 -17.75 28.87 20.58
C PRO A 118 -18.15 28.00 19.38
N PRO A 119 -19.46 27.95 19.03
CA PRO A 119 -19.94 27.15 17.93
C PRO A 119 -19.42 27.69 16.59
N ARG A 120 -18.91 26.78 15.74
CA ARG A 120 -18.54 27.08 14.35
C ARG A 120 -19.79 27.02 13.47
N PHE A 121 -20.56 28.10 13.35
CA PHE A 121 -21.50 28.27 12.23
C PHE A 121 -21.85 29.75 12.03
N SER A 122 -21.47 30.30 10.88
CA SER A 122 -22.10 31.49 10.30
C SER A 122 -22.12 31.29 8.78
N GLY A 123 -23.14 30.57 8.30
CA GLY A 123 -23.51 30.60 6.89
C GLY A 123 -24.21 31.93 6.62
N GLY A 124 -23.55 32.83 5.89
CA GLY A 124 -24.15 34.06 5.40
C GLY A 124 -24.87 33.81 4.08
N VAL A 125 -26.18 34.02 4.07
CA VAL A 125 -26.94 34.39 2.87
C VAL A 125 -27.07 35.91 2.93
N CYS A 126 -26.50 36.61 1.95
CA CYS A 126 -26.80 38.03 1.72
C CYS A 126 -27.72 38.11 0.49
N GLN A 127 -28.89 38.71 0.71
CA GLN A 127 -29.70 39.33 -0.34
C GLN A 127 -28.97 40.55 -0.90
#